data_AF-A0A356T1M0-F1
#
_entry.id   AF-A0A356T1M0-F1
#
_cell.length_a   1.000
_cell.length_b   1.000
_cell.length_c   1.000
_cell.angle_alpha   90.00
_cell.angle_beta   90.00
_cell.angle_gamma   90.00
#
_symmetry.space_group_name_H-M   'P 1'
#
loop_
_entity.id
_entity.type
_entity.pdbx_description
1 polymer ?
#
loop_
_entity_poly.entity_id
_entity_poly.type
_entity_poly.pdbx_seq_one_letter_code
_entity_poly.pdbx_strand_id
1 'polypeptide(L)'
;MRALILVTLLWPAAASAQESAVVVVDDGAPELTWRRWQRRVEGELERATTLEQWARAREPVGRVSPERLETISLIETLLVRARHATASLRERDALGILTRAERLAEQHLDVPGMSDWYAEVQLAIAITASQAGMEGLSGAALRRAASVDPQRDVQVAEARPEVVERARQIRREAVTGPRGRFEVRSDTEGAVVSIDDRSLGGLPRTLNVPVGLHVLRVEAPGHRPWARVVQVLEGERPSVTVQLSPTDTLVAARRAADAARAGASDELVAALAALPEPPEVWLLWAGRGPLDRALAMRCTAEGCASARRFTGDAPVDLRVAPSAAPHDRSLAWLAEIPFEAPPPPELEWFERWYLWAGLGVVIAGALTAIIVAAQPQGPGPLDPIIVVPEPYLPGAM
;
A
#
# COMPACT_ATOMS: atom_id res chain seq x y z
N MET A 1 21.72 18.30 -46.14
CA MET A 1 20.53 18.70 -45.34
C MET A 1 19.87 17.45 -44.80
N ARG A 2 19.36 17.50 -43.56
CA ARG A 2 18.79 16.41 -42.70
C ARG A 2 19.83 15.85 -41.71
N ALA A 3 20.16 16.61 -40.65
CA ALA A 3 19.42 16.85 -39.41
C ALA A 3 19.82 15.84 -38.32
N LEU A 4 20.74 16.29 -37.46
CA LEU A 4 21.08 15.69 -36.17
C LEU A 4 19.79 15.44 -35.37
N ILE A 5 19.55 14.20 -34.99
CA ILE A 5 18.63 13.88 -33.89
C ILE A 5 19.44 14.03 -32.61
N LEU A 6 19.34 15.21 -32.00
CA LEU A 6 19.77 15.45 -30.63
C LEU A 6 18.82 14.65 -29.73
N VAL A 7 19.26 13.50 -29.24
CA VAL A 7 18.58 12.82 -28.14
C VAL A 7 18.94 13.59 -26.87
N THR A 8 18.12 14.59 -26.54
CA THR A 8 18.08 15.14 -25.17
C THR A 8 17.51 14.06 -24.27
N LEU A 9 18.39 13.23 -23.71
CA LEU A 9 18.15 12.58 -22.43
C LEU A 9 17.97 13.70 -21.39
N LEU A 10 16.72 14.14 -21.24
CA LEU A 10 16.26 14.82 -20.03
C LEU A 10 16.32 13.80 -18.90
N TRP A 11 17.53 13.64 -18.35
CA TRP A 11 17.73 13.15 -17.01
C TRP A 11 17.10 14.19 -16.07
N PRO A 12 16.08 13.87 -15.27
CA PRO A 12 15.69 14.78 -14.21
C PRO A 12 16.82 14.77 -13.17
N ALA A 13 17.38 15.94 -12.96
CA ALA A 13 18.33 16.24 -11.92
C ALA A 13 17.83 15.83 -10.53
N ALA A 14 18.81 15.42 -9.71
CA ALA A 14 18.89 15.65 -8.26
C ALA A 14 17.81 15.10 -7.32
N ALA A 15 18.29 14.30 -6.36
CA ALA A 15 17.87 14.26 -4.95
C ALA A 15 16.36 14.13 -4.63
N SER A 16 15.99 12.90 -4.23
CA SER A 16 15.25 12.63 -2.99
C SER A 16 13.87 13.28 -2.78
N ALA A 17 13.05 13.49 -3.80
CA ALA A 17 11.62 13.59 -3.55
C ALA A 17 11.06 12.18 -3.30
N GLN A 18 11.42 11.60 -2.15
CA GLN A 18 10.97 10.29 -1.71
C GLN A 18 9.44 10.32 -1.66
N GLU A 19 8.78 9.44 -2.43
CA GLU A 19 7.33 9.31 -2.35
C GLU A 19 6.93 9.05 -0.90
N SER A 20 6.07 9.92 -0.36
CA SER A 20 5.56 9.77 0.98
C SER A 20 4.47 8.71 0.99
N ALA A 21 4.60 7.72 1.86
CA ALA A 21 3.52 6.78 2.12
C ALA A 21 2.67 7.30 3.29
N VAL A 22 1.36 7.14 3.20
CA VAL A 22 0.41 7.50 4.26
C VAL A 22 -0.17 6.23 4.84
N VAL A 23 -0.08 6.08 6.16
CA VAL A 23 -0.79 5.04 6.89
C VAL A 23 -1.82 5.67 7.79
N VAL A 24 -3.02 5.19 7.59
CA VAL A 24 -4.21 5.58 8.31
C VAL A 24 -4.33 4.71 9.55
N VAL A 25 -4.45 5.36 10.71
CA VAL A 25 -4.70 4.69 11.98
C VAL A 25 -5.97 5.27 12.58
N ASP A 26 -7.08 4.54 12.42
CA ASP A 26 -8.38 4.98 12.93
C ASP A 26 -8.56 4.58 14.40
N ASP A 27 -8.72 5.55 15.29
CA ASP A 27 -9.00 5.36 16.73
C ASP A 27 -10.51 5.35 17.05
N GLY A 28 -11.36 5.10 16.04
CA GLY A 28 -12.81 4.98 16.13
C GLY A 28 -13.58 6.24 15.73
N ALA A 29 -12.97 7.12 14.93
CA ALA A 29 -13.60 8.34 14.44
C ALA A 29 -14.74 8.03 13.45
N PRO A 30 -15.76 8.91 13.32
CA PRO A 30 -16.74 8.76 12.25
C PRO A 30 -16.06 8.78 10.86
N GLU A 31 -16.46 7.86 9.99
CA GLU A 31 -15.88 7.68 8.63
C GLU A 31 -15.76 8.99 7.84
N LEU A 32 -16.75 9.89 7.95
CA LEU A 32 -16.75 11.18 7.27
C LEU A 32 -15.66 12.12 7.78
N THR A 33 -15.43 12.15 9.09
CA THR A 33 -14.40 12.97 9.74
C THR A 33 -13.02 12.50 9.31
N TRP A 34 -12.80 11.19 9.40
CA TRP A 34 -11.58 10.54 8.96
C TRP A 34 -11.26 10.83 7.47
N ARG A 35 -12.21 10.58 6.54
CA ARG A 35 -12.01 10.84 5.09
C ARG A 35 -11.77 12.30 4.76
N ARG A 36 -12.28 13.23 5.56
CA ARG A 36 -12.02 14.67 5.39
C ARG A 36 -10.57 15.00 5.74
N TRP A 37 -10.08 14.47 6.86
CA TRP A 37 -8.68 14.62 7.27
C TRP A 37 -7.71 13.98 6.29
N GLN A 38 -7.97 12.73 5.90
CA GLN A 38 -7.14 12.00 4.95
C GLN A 38 -6.92 12.83 3.68
N ARG A 39 -8.00 13.31 3.06
CA ARG A 39 -7.92 14.11 1.82
C ARG A 39 -7.19 15.44 2.00
N ARG A 40 -7.35 16.12 3.15
CA ARG A 40 -6.61 17.36 3.43
C ARG A 40 -5.12 17.11 3.50
N VAL A 41 -4.71 16.05 4.21
CA VAL A 41 -3.29 15.71 4.37
C VAL A 41 -2.70 15.19 3.07
N GLU A 42 -3.39 14.29 2.36
CA GLU A 42 -2.97 13.81 1.04
C GLU A 42 -2.86 14.95 0.02
N GLY A 43 -3.71 15.98 0.11
CA GLY A 43 -3.60 17.19 -0.72
C GLY A 43 -2.32 17.99 -0.49
N GLU A 44 -1.80 18.01 0.73
CA GLU A 44 -0.52 18.66 1.09
C GLU A 44 0.70 17.78 0.75
N LEU A 45 0.48 16.47 0.65
CA LEU A 45 1.49 15.49 0.27
C LEU A 45 1.37 15.21 -1.24
N GLU A 46 2.09 15.96 -2.06
CA GLU A 46 2.02 15.92 -3.54
C GLU A 46 2.06 14.51 -4.18
N ARG A 47 2.59 13.48 -3.49
CA ARG A 47 2.68 12.09 -3.98
C ARG A 47 2.29 11.04 -2.92
N ALA A 48 1.34 11.35 -2.05
CA ALA A 48 0.87 10.39 -1.04
C ALA A 48 0.30 9.11 -1.68
N THR A 49 0.71 7.95 -1.16
CA THR A 49 0.18 6.63 -1.51
C THR A 49 0.15 5.72 -0.28
N THR A 50 -0.45 4.54 -0.35
CA THR A 50 -0.33 3.56 0.75
C THR A 50 1.02 2.83 0.69
N LEU A 51 1.52 2.30 1.81
CA LEU A 51 2.77 1.52 1.84
C LEU A 51 2.75 0.33 0.86
N GLU A 52 1.61 -0.36 0.73
CA GLU A 52 1.49 -1.46 -0.22
C GLU A 52 1.53 -0.98 -1.67
N GLN A 53 0.83 0.11 -2.00
CA GLN A 53 0.86 0.69 -3.34
C GLN A 53 2.26 1.20 -3.70
N TRP A 54 2.95 1.84 -2.74
CA TRP A 54 4.35 2.23 -2.87
C TRP A 54 5.26 1.04 -3.21
N ALA A 55 5.10 -0.09 -2.50
CA ALA A 55 5.90 -1.28 -2.74
C ALA A 55 5.63 -1.87 -4.13
N ARG A 56 4.35 -1.96 -4.51
CA ARG A 56 3.92 -2.45 -5.84
C ARG A 56 4.44 -1.57 -6.97
N ALA A 57 4.50 -0.25 -6.78
CA ALA A 57 4.99 0.70 -7.79
C ALA A 57 6.49 0.54 -8.09
N ARG A 58 7.29 0.09 -7.12
CA ARG A 58 8.73 -0.19 -7.31
C ARG A 58 9.01 -1.49 -8.06
N GLU A 59 8.06 -2.42 -8.05
CA GLU A 59 8.17 -3.71 -8.72
C GLU A 59 7.01 -3.90 -9.70
N PRO A 60 6.95 -3.08 -10.77
CA PRO A 60 5.92 -3.21 -11.78
C PRO A 60 6.13 -4.49 -12.59
N VAL A 61 5.03 -4.97 -13.17
CA VAL A 61 5.01 -6.08 -14.12
C VAL A 61 5.98 -5.82 -15.28
N GLY A 62 6.71 -6.85 -15.71
CA GLY A 62 7.67 -6.77 -16.82
C GLY A 62 9.03 -6.13 -16.49
N ARG A 63 9.27 -5.64 -15.26
CA ARG A 63 10.61 -5.18 -14.86
C ARG A 63 11.55 -6.37 -14.68
N VAL A 64 12.65 -6.38 -15.43
CA VAL A 64 13.70 -7.41 -15.34
C VAL A 64 14.89 -6.87 -14.56
N SER A 65 15.38 -7.62 -13.58
CA SER A 65 16.60 -7.26 -12.83
C SER A 65 17.84 -7.54 -13.69
N PRO A 66 18.96 -6.79 -13.52
CA PRO A 66 20.20 -7.05 -14.25
C PRO A 66 20.70 -8.51 -14.13
N GLU A 67 20.58 -9.09 -12.94
CA GLU A 67 20.92 -10.51 -12.68
C GLU A 67 20.09 -11.47 -13.55
N ARG A 68 18.79 -11.18 -13.75
CA ARG A 68 17.92 -12.00 -14.61
C ARG A 68 18.27 -11.86 -16.10
N LEU A 69 18.87 -10.74 -16.51
CA LEU A 69 19.39 -10.57 -17.88
C LEU A 69 20.71 -11.33 -18.09
N GLU A 70 21.51 -11.56 -17.04
CA GLU A 70 22.75 -12.35 -17.14
C GLU A 70 22.47 -13.80 -17.57
N THR A 71 21.35 -14.37 -17.14
CA THR A 71 20.91 -15.70 -17.58
C THR A 71 20.74 -15.79 -19.10
N ILE A 72 20.18 -14.74 -19.72
CA ILE A 72 20.00 -14.69 -21.18
C ILE A 72 21.35 -14.75 -21.88
N SER A 73 22.32 -13.96 -21.42
CA SER A 73 23.70 -13.94 -21.94
C SER A 73 24.38 -15.31 -21.82
N LEU A 74 24.14 -16.03 -20.72
CA LEU A 74 24.65 -17.40 -20.55
C LEU A 74 24.03 -18.38 -21.56
N ILE A 75 22.71 -18.30 -21.79
CA ILE A 75 22.02 -19.13 -22.79
C ILE A 75 22.55 -18.85 -24.20
N GLU A 76 22.73 -17.57 -24.55
CA GLU A 76 23.33 -17.17 -25.83
C GLU A 76 24.73 -17.77 -26.00
N THR A 77 25.56 -17.70 -24.96
CA THR A 77 26.90 -18.31 -24.95
C THR A 77 26.84 -19.83 -25.18
N LEU A 78 25.89 -20.52 -24.53
CA LEU A 78 25.69 -21.96 -24.73
C LEU A 78 25.24 -22.28 -26.15
N LEU A 79 24.32 -21.50 -26.74
CA LEU A 79 23.88 -21.65 -28.12
C LEU A 79 25.03 -21.49 -29.12
N VAL A 80 25.87 -20.46 -28.96
CA VAL A 80 27.05 -20.26 -29.81
C VAL A 80 28.00 -21.46 -29.73
N ARG A 81 28.28 -21.95 -28.51
CA ARG A 81 29.15 -23.12 -28.30
C ARG A 81 28.55 -24.39 -28.91
N ALA A 82 27.25 -24.61 -28.77
CA ALA A 82 26.55 -25.74 -29.35
C ALA A 82 26.58 -25.70 -30.89
N ARG A 83 26.37 -24.52 -31.49
CA ARG A 83 26.50 -24.32 -32.95
C ARG A 83 27.90 -24.65 -33.43
N HIS A 84 28.94 -24.19 -32.74
CA HIS A 84 30.33 -24.54 -33.07
C HIS A 84 30.58 -26.05 -32.98
N ALA A 85 30.11 -26.72 -31.92
CA ALA A 85 30.26 -28.17 -31.77
C ALA A 85 29.51 -28.94 -32.88
N THR A 86 28.31 -28.51 -33.23
CA THR A 86 27.51 -29.05 -34.34
C THR A 86 28.25 -28.90 -35.67
N ALA A 87 28.77 -27.71 -35.97
CA ALA A 87 29.57 -27.46 -37.18
C ALA A 87 30.88 -28.27 -37.23
N SER A 88 31.40 -28.69 -36.07
CA SER A 88 32.59 -29.55 -35.97
C SER A 88 32.27 -31.05 -35.99
N LEU A 89 31.04 -31.44 -36.35
CA LEU A 89 30.56 -32.84 -36.34
C LEU A 89 30.71 -33.51 -34.95
N ARG A 90 30.45 -32.74 -33.89
CA ARG A 90 30.44 -33.20 -32.48
C ARG A 90 29.04 -33.09 -31.89
N GLU A 91 28.08 -33.78 -32.50
CA GLU A 91 26.66 -33.66 -32.17
C GLU A 91 26.34 -34.11 -30.74
N ARG A 92 27.02 -35.16 -30.23
CA ARG A 92 26.84 -35.60 -28.84
C ARG A 92 27.23 -34.51 -27.84
N ASP A 93 28.35 -33.84 -28.06
CA ASP A 93 28.81 -32.72 -27.22
C ASP A 93 27.84 -31.54 -27.33
N ALA A 94 27.42 -31.21 -28.55
CA ALA A 94 26.47 -30.14 -28.83
C ALA A 94 25.13 -30.38 -28.12
N LEU A 95 24.57 -31.58 -28.20
CA LEU A 95 23.35 -31.95 -27.48
C LEU A 95 23.53 -31.84 -25.96
N GLY A 96 24.68 -32.25 -25.41
CA GLY A 96 24.97 -32.05 -23.98
C GLY A 96 25.09 -30.58 -23.55
N ILE A 97 25.52 -29.68 -24.45
CA ILE A 97 25.48 -28.23 -24.22
C ILE A 97 24.04 -27.73 -24.28
N LEU A 98 23.27 -28.17 -25.27
CA LEU A 98 21.88 -27.75 -25.48
C LEU A 98 20.94 -28.24 -24.38
N THR A 99 21.11 -29.44 -23.83
CA THR A 99 20.34 -29.91 -22.66
C THR A 99 20.57 -29.00 -21.44
N ARG A 100 21.78 -28.44 -21.29
CA ARG A 100 22.06 -27.48 -20.22
C ARG A 100 21.39 -26.14 -20.50
N ALA A 101 21.41 -25.67 -21.74
CA ALA A 101 20.71 -24.45 -22.15
C ALA A 101 19.19 -24.58 -21.97
N GLU A 102 18.60 -25.73 -22.35
CA GLU A 102 17.18 -26.04 -22.19
C GLU A 102 16.78 -26.00 -20.72
N ARG A 103 17.52 -26.69 -19.85
CA ARG A 103 17.27 -26.66 -18.40
C ARG A 103 17.37 -25.26 -17.82
N LEU A 104 18.37 -24.49 -18.24
CA LEU A 104 18.56 -23.12 -17.78
C LEU A 104 17.39 -22.23 -18.23
N ALA A 105 16.93 -22.40 -19.46
CA ALA A 105 15.77 -21.69 -20.00
C ALA A 105 14.48 -22.06 -19.25
N GLU A 106 14.23 -23.35 -19.00
CA GLU A 106 13.05 -23.82 -18.25
C GLU A 106 13.01 -23.29 -16.82
N GLN A 107 14.16 -23.12 -16.18
CA GLN A 107 14.27 -22.57 -14.83
C GLN A 107 14.00 -21.06 -14.76
N HIS A 108 14.06 -20.35 -15.90
CA HIS A 108 13.95 -18.89 -15.97
C HIS A 108 12.85 -18.42 -16.94
N LEU A 109 11.83 -19.25 -17.20
CA LEU A 109 10.68 -18.87 -18.04
C LEU A 109 9.88 -17.68 -17.47
N ASP A 110 10.17 -17.28 -16.23
CA ASP A 110 9.59 -16.13 -15.55
C ASP A 110 10.15 -14.79 -16.04
N VAL A 111 11.24 -14.81 -16.82
CA VAL A 111 11.84 -13.63 -17.44
C VAL A 111 11.13 -13.31 -18.76
N PRO A 112 10.65 -12.07 -18.98
CA PRO A 112 10.11 -11.64 -20.27
C PRO A 112 11.07 -11.90 -21.44
N GLY A 113 10.54 -12.50 -22.52
CA GLY A 113 11.29 -12.87 -23.72
C GLY A 113 11.97 -14.25 -23.65
N MET A 114 11.89 -14.96 -22.53
CA MET A 114 12.50 -16.29 -22.41
C MET A 114 11.80 -17.38 -23.20
N SER A 115 10.54 -17.19 -23.61
CA SER A 115 9.83 -18.14 -24.48
C SER A 115 10.51 -18.21 -25.86
N ASP A 116 10.96 -17.07 -26.38
CA ASP A 116 11.67 -16.99 -27.66
C ASP A 116 13.04 -17.68 -27.57
N TRP A 117 13.79 -17.44 -26.50
CA TRP A 117 15.06 -18.14 -26.23
C TRP A 117 14.87 -19.64 -26.04
N TYR A 118 13.80 -20.06 -25.36
CA TYR A 118 13.44 -21.48 -25.25
C TYR A 118 13.16 -22.08 -26.63
N ALA A 119 12.40 -21.40 -27.49
CA ALA A 119 12.15 -21.85 -28.86
C ALA A 119 13.45 -21.95 -29.69
N GLU A 120 14.37 -20.98 -29.58
CA GLU A 120 15.69 -21.04 -30.21
C GLU A 120 16.52 -22.25 -29.74
N VAL A 121 16.51 -22.54 -28.44
CA VAL A 121 17.18 -23.73 -27.89
C VAL A 121 16.57 -25.00 -28.47
N GLN A 122 15.24 -25.08 -28.58
CA GLN A 122 14.57 -26.23 -29.20
C GLN A 122 14.92 -26.38 -30.68
N LEU A 123 15.01 -25.29 -31.45
CA LEU A 123 15.44 -25.35 -32.84
C LEU A 123 16.89 -25.83 -32.98
N ALA A 124 17.79 -25.35 -32.12
CA ALA A 124 19.16 -25.84 -32.10
C ALA A 124 19.23 -27.34 -31.76
N ILE A 125 18.45 -27.82 -30.78
CA ILE A 125 18.31 -29.25 -30.49
C ILE A 125 17.80 -30.00 -31.71
N ALA A 126 16.79 -29.47 -32.40
CA ALA A 126 16.21 -30.11 -33.57
C ALA A 126 17.22 -30.31 -34.70
N ILE A 127 17.99 -29.27 -35.01
CA ILE A 127 18.99 -29.28 -36.09
C ILE A 127 20.13 -30.25 -35.73
N THR A 128 20.69 -30.14 -34.53
CA THR A 128 21.78 -31.02 -34.07
C THR A 128 21.31 -32.49 -33.98
N ALA A 129 20.10 -32.73 -33.48
CA ALA A 129 19.55 -34.09 -33.39
C ALA A 129 19.32 -34.72 -34.77
N SER A 130 18.85 -33.95 -35.76
CA SER A 130 18.72 -34.47 -37.13
C SER A 130 20.08 -34.84 -37.73
N GLN A 131 21.11 -33.99 -37.55
CA GLN A 131 22.47 -34.32 -38.00
C GLN A 131 23.00 -35.60 -37.35
N ALA A 132 22.66 -35.84 -36.08
CA ALA A 132 22.99 -37.07 -35.36
C ALA A 132 22.15 -38.31 -35.75
N GLY A 133 21.19 -38.17 -36.68
CA GLY A 133 20.26 -39.25 -37.05
C GLY A 133 19.19 -39.56 -36.00
N MET A 134 18.96 -38.66 -35.04
CA MET A 134 17.98 -38.81 -33.96
C MET A 134 16.64 -38.17 -34.34
N GLU A 135 15.98 -38.72 -35.37
CA GLU A 135 14.76 -38.12 -35.97
C GLU A 135 13.60 -37.92 -34.99
N GLY A 136 13.42 -38.83 -34.02
CA GLY A 136 12.40 -38.69 -32.98
C GLY A 136 12.62 -37.46 -32.09
N LEU A 137 13.88 -37.23 -31.69
CA LEU A 137 14.26 -36.06 -30.89
C LEU A 137 14.14 -34.77 -31.72
N SER A 138 14.58 -34.82 -32.98
CA SER A 138 14.48 -33.68 -33.90
C SER A 138 13.02 -33.23 -34.08
N GLY A 139 12.14 -34.17 -34.43
CA GLY A 139 10.72 -33.89 -34.60
C GLY A 139 10.03 -33.42 -33.31
N ALA A 140 10.42 -33.95 -32.15
CA ALA A 140 9.89 -33.48 -30.87
C ALA A 140 10.31 -32.04 -30.58
N ALA A 141 11.58 -31.70 -30.79
CA ALA A 141 12.10 -30.36 -30.57
C ALA A 141 11.52 -29.34 -31.56
N LEU A 142 11.33 -29.70 -32.84
CA LEU A 142 10.62 -28.86 -33.82
C LEU A 142 9.18 -28.55 -33.38
N ARG A 143 8.45 -29.55 -32.88
CA ARG A 143 7.08 -29.33 -32.37
C ARG A 143 7.05 -28.40 -31.16
N ARG A 144 8.02 -28.52 -30.25
CA ARG A 144 8.13 -27.60 -29.10
C ARG A 144 8.42 -26.18 -29.54
N ALA A 145 9.43 -25.99 -30.40
CA ALA A 145 9.74 -24.69 -30.97
C ALA A 145 8.52 -24.06 -31.66
N ALA A 146 7.86 -24.80 -32.54
CA ALA A 146 6.71 -24.32 -33.30
C ALA A 146 5.46 -24.01 -32.45
N SER A 147 5.30 -24.69 -31.30
CA SER A 147 4.20 -24.41 -30.38
C SER A 147 4.42 -23.07 -29.66
N VAL A 148 5.66 -22.81 -29.24
CA VAL A 148 6.03 -21.59 -28.49
C VAL A 148 6.18 -20.40 -29.43
N ASP A 149 7.05 -20.49 -30.45
CA ASP A 149 7.25 -19.45 -31.45
C ASP A 149 6.95 -19.98 -32.87
N PRO A 150 5.68 -19.89 -33.32
CA PRO A 150 5.29 -20.26 -34.66
C PRO A 150 5.71 -19.23 -35.73
N GLN A 151 6.34 -18.11 -35.38
CA GLN A 151 6.82 -17.12 -36.35
C GLN A 151 8.29 -17.34 -36.71
N ARG A 152 9.05 -18.09 -35.91
CA ARG A 152 10.44 -18.42 -36.19
C ARG A 152 10.59 -19.48 -37.27
N ASP A 153 11.14 -19.05 -38.41
CA ASP A 153 11.39 -19.89 -39.58
C ASP A 153 12.83 -20.41 -39.61
N VAL A 154 13.02 -21.74 -39.64
CA VAL A 154 14.34 -22.36 -39.90
C VAL A 154 14.79 -22.04 -41.33
N GLN A 155 15.96 -21.44 -41.47
CA GLN A 155 16.51 -21.02 -42.77
C GLN A 155 17.33 -22.13 -43.43
N VAL A 156 17.45 -22.07 -44.76
CA VAL A 156 18.27 -23.03 -45.54
C VAL A 156 19.74 -22.97 -45.14
N ALA A 157 20.21 -21.82 -44.65
CA ALA A 157 21.58 -21.68 -44.13
C ALA A 157 21.79 -22.35 -42.76
N GLU A 158 20.72 -22.65 -42.02
CA GLU A 158 20.78 -23.21 -40.67
C GLU A 158 20.75 -24.75 -40.65
N ALA A 159 20.09 -25.38 -41.63
CA ALA A 159 19.84 -26.82 -41.63
C ALA A 159 19.71 -27.41 -43.04
N ARG A 160 19.78 -28.75 -43.11
CA ARG A 160 19.55 -29.50 -44.37
C ARG A 160 18.14 -29.22 -44.93
N PRO A 161 17.94 -29.24 -46.26
CA PRO A 161 16.64 -28.99 -46.88
C PRO A 161 15.50 -29.84 -46.30
N GLU A 162 15.76 -31.11 -45.96
CA GLU A 162 14.73 -31.98 -45.36
C GLU A 162 14.24 -31.45 -43.99
N VAL A 163 15.15 -30.94 -43.16
CA VAL A 163 14.83 -30.37 -41.84
C VAL A 163 14.04 -29.07 -41.98
N VAL A 164 14.44 -28.23 -42.94
CA VAL A 164 13.74 -26.97 -43.24
C VAL A 164 12.31 -27.24 -43.66
N GLU A 165 12.08 -28.17 -44.59
CA GLU A 165 10.73 -28.54 -45.02
C GLU A 165 9.93 -29.16 -43.89
N ARG A 166 10.55 -30.02 -43.08
CA ARG A 166 9.89 -30.61 -41.91
C ARG A 166 9.48 -29.56 -40.88
N ALA A 167 10.34 -28.59 -40.59
CA ALA A 167 10.05 -27.48 -39.69
C ALA A 167 8.89 -26.62 -40.21
N ARG A 168 8.89 -26.28 -41.50
CA ARG A 168 7.79 -25.55 -42.16
C ARG A 168 6.46 -26.30 -42.06
N GLN A 169 6.48 -27.62 -42.27
CA GLN A 169 5.29 -28.45 -42.13
C GLN A 169 4.77 -28.43 -40.69
N ILE A 170 5.63 -28.72 -39.71
CA ILE A 170 5.25 -28.75 -38.29
C ILE A 170 4.70 -27.39 -37.83
N ARG A 171 5.31 -26.29 -38.27
CA ARG A 171 4.84 -24.95 -37.95
C ARG A 171 3.45 -24.66 -38.52
N ARG A 172 3.18 -25.06 -39.77
CA ARG A 172 1.83 -24.97 -40.35
C ARG A 172 0.83 -25.80 -39.54
N GLU A 173 1.20 -27.02 -39.14
CA GLU A 173 0.38 -27.88 -38.28
C GLU A 173 0.13 -27.23 -36.92
N ALA A 174 1.13 -26.60 -36.30
CA ALA A 174 0.98 -25.89 -35.03
C ALA A 174 0.04 -24.68 -35.12
N VAL A 175 0.04 -23.95 -36.24
CA VAL A 175 -0.83 -22.78 -36.42
C VAL A 175 -2.26 -23.17 -36.80
N THR A 176 -2.43 -24.18 -37.65
CA THR A 176 -3.73 -24.58 -38.23
C THR A 176 -4.39 -25.76 -37.53
N GLY A 177 -3.68 -26.41 -36.62
CA GLY A 177 -4.12 -27.60 -35.93
C GLY A 177 -5.24 -27.36 -34.92
N PRO A 178 -5.66 -28.43 -34.22
CA PRO A 178 -6.66 -28.34 -33.18
C PRO A 178 -6.19 -27.39 -32.06
N ARG A 179 -7.16 -26.88 -31.31
CA ARG A 179 -6.92 -25.93 -30.22
C ARG A 179 -7.45 -26.48 -28.90
N GLY A 180 -6.78 -26.10 -27.82
CA GLY A 180 -7.24 -26.32 -26.46
C GLY A 180 -7.80 -25.05 -25.85
N ARG A 181 -8.85 -25.19 -25.05
CA ARG A 181 -9.50 -24.10 -24.32
C ARG A 181 -9.40 -24.32 -22.82
N PHE A 182 -8.89 -23.35 -22.07
CA PHE A 182 -8.75 -23.45 -20.61
C PHE A 182 -8.80 -22.09 -19.93
N GLU A 183 -9.29 -22.05 -18.69
CA GLU A 183 -9.29 -20.84 -17.88
C GLU A 183 -8.02 -20.75 -17.04
N VAL A 184 -7.40 -19.57 -16.98
CA VAL A 184 -6.35 -19.25 -16.01
C VAL A 184 -6.96 -18.36 -14.93
N ARG A 185 -6.65 -18.64 -13.67
CA ARG A 185 -7.17 -17.94 -12.49
C ARG A 185 -6.05 -17.59 -11.54
N SER A 186 -6.16 -16.45 -10.86
CA SER A 186 -5.35 -16.08 -9.71
C SER A 186 -6.21 -15.19 -8.80
N ASP A 187 -5.96 -15.25 -7.50
CA ASP A 187 -6.54 -14.37 -6.48
C ASP A 187 -5.65 -13.14 -6.20
N THR A 188 -4.47 -13.07 -6.82
CA THR A 188 -3.54 -11.96 -6.65
C THR A 188 -4.03 -10.72 -7.40
N GLU A 189 -4.16 -9.60 -6.69
CA GLU A 189 -4.64 -8.33 -7.25
C GLU A 189 -3.70 -7.82 -8.35
N GLY A 190 -4.27 -7.37 -9.47
CA GLY A 190 -3.49 -6.85 -10.60
C GLY A 190 -2.72 -7.93 -11.37
N ALA A 191 -3.00 -9.21 -11.13
CA ALA A 191 -2.38 -10.31 -11.85
C ALA A 191 -2.74 -10.29 -13.34
N VAL A 192 -1.71 -10.39 -14.18
CA VAL A 192 -1.81 -10.49 -15.63
C VAL A 192 -1.22 -11.81 -16.10
N VAL A 193 -1.77 -12.35 -17.18
CA VAL A 193 -1.30 -13.57 -17.81
C VAL A 193 -0.71 -13.29 -19.18
N SER A 194 0.34 -14.03 -19.51
CA SER A 194 0.96 -14.07 -20.83
C SER A 194 1.15 -15.52 -21.26
N ILE A 195 1.10 -15.75 -22.57
CA ILE A 195 1.42 -17.06 -23.15
C ILE A 195 2.37 -16.86 -24.32
N ASP A 196 3.49 -17.60 -24.30
CA ASP A 196 4.58 -17.48 -25.27
C ASP A 196 5.00 -16.02 -25.45
N ASP A 197 5.29 -15.36 -24.32
CA ASP A 197 5.61 -13.93 -24.17
C ASP A 197 4.60 -12.90 -24.70
N ARG A 198 3.43 -13.33 -25.18
CA ARG A 198 2.33 -12.42 -25.53
C ARG A 198 1.46 -12.15 -24.32
N SER A 199 1.43 -10.89 -23.86
CA SER A 199 0.55 -10.46 -22.77
C SER A 199 -0.92 -10.52 -23.19
N LEU A 200 -1.72 -11.19 -22.37
CA LEU A 200 -3.16 -11.35 -22.54
C LEU A 200 -3.94 -10.62 -21.44
N GLY A 201 -3.32 -9.75 -20.64
CA GLY A 201 -4.02 -8.91 -19.65
C GLY A 201 -4.51 -9.65 -18.40
N GLY A 202 -5.51 -9.07 -17.73
CA GLY A 202 -5.93 -9.47 -16.38
C GLY A 202 -6.58 -10.86 -16.26
N LEU A 203 -6.54 -11.40 -15.04
CA LEU A 203 -7.15 -12.67 -14.65
C LEU A 203 -8.49 -12.45 -13.89
N PRO A 204 -9.44 -13.41 -13.91
CA PRO A 204 -9.42 -14.67 -14.67
C PRO A 204 -9.56 -14.48 -16.17
N ARG A 205 -8.95 -15.37 -16.96
CA ARG A 205 -8.92 -15.28 -18.44
C ARG A 205 -9.07 -16.66 -19.06
N THR A 206 -10.02 -16.81 -19.99
CA THR A 206 -10.09 -18.00 -20.85
C THR A 206 -9.12 -17.88 -22.02
N LEU A 207 -8.25 -18.88 -22.18
CA LEU A 207 -7.30 -19.01 -23.27
C LEU A 207 -7.80 -20.03 -24.29
N ASN A 208 -7.56 -19.76 -25.58
CA ASN A 208 -7.82 -20.67 -26.69
C ASN A 208 -6.58 -20.69 -27.59
N VAL A 209 -5.72 -21.69 -27.40
CA VAL A 209 -4.39 -21.75 -28.01
C VAL A 209 -4.19 -23.09 -28.71
N PRO A 210 -3.29 -23.18 -29.71
CA PRO A 210 -3.04 -24.44 -30.39
C PRO A 210 -2.66 -25.58 -29.43
N VAL A 211 -2.85 -26.82 -29.88
CA VAL A 211 -2.37 -28.00 -29.16
C VAL A 211 -0.84 -28.05 -29.25
N GLY A 212 -0.19 -28.14 -28.10
CA GLY A 212 1.28 -28.04 -28.03
C GLY A 212 1.79 -27.76 -26.62
N LEU A 213 3.11 -27.67 -26.50
CA LEU A 213 3.74 -27.13 -25.29
C LEU A 213 3.83 -25.62 -25.42
N HIS A 214 3.31 -24.91 -24.43
CA HIS A 214 3.32 -23.45 -24.38
C HIS A 214 3.98 -22.97 -23.09
N VAL A 215 4.56 -21.77 -23.11
CA VAL A 215 5.08 -21.13 -21.90
C VAL A 215 3.98 -20.24 -21.33
N LEU A 216 3.44 -20.60 -20.16
CA LEU A 216 2.46 -19.79 -19.45
C LEU A 216 3.16 -19.02 -18.34
N ARG A 217 3.03 -17.68 -18.35
CA ARG A 217 3.60 -16.80 -17.33
C ARG A 217 2.52 -15.90 -16.74
N VAL A 218 2.52 -15.78 -15.41
CA VAL A 218 1.60 -14.95 -14.63
C VAL A 218 2.41 -14.03 -13.73
N GLU A 219 2.07 -12.75 -13.74
CA GLU A 219 2.79 -11.70 -13.02
C GLU A 219 1.82 -10.78 -12.32
N ALA A 220 2.20 -10.23 -11.18
CA ALA A 220 1.48 -9.16 -10.50
C ALA A 220 2.48 -8.18 -9.86
N PRO A 221 2.14 -6.89 -9.73
CA PRO A 221 2.98 -5.93 -9.04
C PRO A 221 3.32 -6.38 -7.60
N GLY A 222 4.58 -6.23 -7.20
CA GLY A 222 5.05 -6.63 -5.86
C GLY A 222 5.02 -8.15 -5.58
N HIS A 223 4.88 -8.98 -6.61
CA HIS A 223 4.91 -10.44 -6.49
C HIS A 223 5.98 -11.05 -7.39
N ARG A 224 6.53 -12.19 -6.96
CA ARG A 224 7.47 -12.97 -7.75
C ARG A 224 6.72 -13.57 -8.95
N PRO A 225 7.18 -13.34 -10.20
CA PRO A 225 6.60 -13.95 -11.38
C PRO A 225 6.54 -15.48 -11.27
N TRP A 226 5.47 -16.06 -11.81
CA TRP A 226 5.34 -17.50 -11.94
C TRP A 226 5.32 -17.86 -13.42
N ALA A 227 6.07 -18.87 -13.81
CA ALA A 227 6.04 -19.39 -15.17
C ALA A 227 6.24 -20.90 -15.20
N ARG A 228 5.66 -21.55 -16.21
CA ARG A 228 5.90 -22.96 -16.50
C ARG A 228 5.59 -23.29 -17.95
N VAL A 229 6.16 -24.40 -18.42
CA VAL A 229 5.68 -25.07 -19.63
C VAL A 229 4.37 -25.79 -19.30
N VAL A 230 3.34 -25.58 -20.14
CA VAL A 230 2.05 -26.26 -20.06
C VAL A 230 1.81 -27.08 -21.33
N GLN A 231 1.37 -28.32 -21.17
CA GLN A 231 0.86 -29.12 -22.28
C GLN A 231 -0.61 -28.80 -22.51
N VAL A 232 -0.89 -28.16 -23.63
CA VAL A 232 -2.24 -27.93 -24.12
C VAL A 232 -2.65 -29.12 -24.96
N LEU A 233 -3.81 -29.69 -24.66
CA LEU A 233 -4.43 -30.76 -25.44
C LEU A 233 -5.72 -30.24 -26.07
N GLU A 234 -6.26 -30.98 -27.03
CA GLU A 234 -7.46 -30.59 -27.76
C GLU A 234 -8.69 -30.49 -26.85
N GLY A 235 -9.59 -29.57 -27.18
CA GLY A 235 -10.88 -29.40 -26.52
C GLY A 235 -10.81 -28.63 -25.21
N GLU A 236 -11.85 -28.77 -24.38
CA GLU A 236 -11.93 -28.09 -23.09
C GLU A 236 -11.01 -28.77 -22.06
N ARG A 237 -10.25 -27.95 -21.33
CA ARG A 237 -9.29 -28.41 -20.32
C ARG A 237 -9.63 -27.85 -18.95
N PRO A 238 -9.18 -28.52 -17.87
CA PRO A 238 -9.28 -27.99 -16.52
C PRO A 238 -8.63 -26.61 -16.40
N SER A 239 -9.18 -25.79 -15.51
CA SER A 239 -8.62 -24.48 -15.20
C SER A 239 -7.24 -24.60 -14.55
N VAL A 240 -6.35 -23.68 -14.88
CA VAL A 240 -5.06 -23.48 -14.22
C VAL A 240 -5.21 -22.39 -13.16
N THR A 241 -5.05 -22.75 -11.89
CA THR A 241 -5.02 -21.78 -10.79
C THR A 241 -3.57 -21.49 -10.41
N VAL A 242 -3.21 -20.21 -10.35
CA VAL A 242 -1.86 -19.74 -10.02
C VAL A 242 -1.91 -18.89 -8.76
N GLN A 243 -1.01 -19.22 -7.84
CA GLN A 243 -0.78 -18.52 -6.59
C GLN A 243 0.59 -17.85 -6.66
N LEU A 244 0.64 -16.53 -6.55
CA LEU A 244 1.89 -15.77 -6.60
C LEU A 244 2.40 -15.50 -5.18
N SER A 245 3.72 -15.67 -5.00
CA SER A 245 4.37 -15.31 -3.74
C SER A 245 4.71 -13.82 -3.74
N PRO A 246 4.42 -13.07 -2.65
CA PRO A 246 4.83 -11.68 -2.55
C PRO A 246 6.36 -11.57 -2.52
N THR A 247 6.88 -10.42 -2.96
CA THR A 247 8.30 -10.09 -2.81
C THR A 247 8.61 -9.67 -1.37
N ASP A 248 9.91 -9.67 -1.04
CA ASP A 248 10.37 -9.30 0.30
C ASP A 248 10.03 -7.83 0.60
N THR A 249 10.07 -6.96 -0.43
CA THR A 249 9.64 -5.56 -0.35
C THR A 249 8.16 -5.43 -0.03
N LEU A 250 7.27 -6.18 -0.71
CA LEU A 250 5.84 -6.14 -0.39
C LEU A 250 5.54 -6.69 1.01
N VAL A 251 6.24 -7.75 1.43
CA VAL A 251 6.12 -8.31 2.79
C VAL A 251 6.55 -7.29 3.84
N ALA A 252 7.69 -6.63 3.66
CA ALA A 252 8.16 -5.60 4.58
C ALA A 252 7.23 -4.38 4.63
N ALA A 253 6.68 -3.95 3.49
CA ALA A 253 5.72 -2.85 3.44
C ALA A 253 4.40 -3.17 4.15
N ARG A 254 3.89 -4.41 4.02
CA ARG A 254 2.72 -4.89 4.78
C ARG A 254 2.99 -4.89 6.28
N ARG A 255 4.14 -5.42 6.72
CA ARG A 255 4.55 -5.38 8.13
C ARG A 255 4.64 -3.95 8.67
N ALA A 256 5.22 -3.04 7.89
CA ALA A 256 5.28 -1.63 8.26
C ALA A 256 3.87 -1.03 8.40
N ALA A 257 2.96 -1.32 7.47
CA ALA A 257 1.57 -0.87 7.55
C ALA A 257 0.84 -1.45 8.78
N ASP A 258 1.07 -2.71 9.11
CA ASP A 258 0.46 -3.37 10.29
C ASP A 258 1.01 -2.80 11.60
N ALA A 259 2.33 -2.63 11.71
CA ALA A 259 2.98 -2.02 12.87
C ALA A 259 2.51 -0.58 13.09
N ALA A 260 2.36 0.19 12.01
CA ALA A 260 1.80 1.53 12.04
C ALA A 260 0.36 1.55 12.59
N ARG A 261 -0.52 0.66 12.11
CA ARG A 261 -1.90 0.54 12.61
C ARG A 261 -1.95 0.09 14.07
N ALA A 262 -0.99 -0.71 14.51
CA ALA A 262 -0.87 -1.16 15.89
C ALA A 262 -0.25 -0.12 16.84
N GLY A 263 0.26 1.01 16.33
CA GLY A 263 1.01 2.00 17.12
C GLY A 263 2.39 1.51 17.57
N ALA A 264 2.88 0.39 17.02
CA ALA A 264 4.16 -0.21 17.36
C ALA A 264 5.31 0.51 16.63
N SER A 265 5.71 1.67 17.15
CA SER A 265 6.68 2.56 16.49
C SER A 265 8.04 1.89 16.23
N ASP A 266 8.54 1.09 17.18
CA ASP A 266 9.83 0.39 17.02
C ASP A 266 9.76 -0.67 15.89
N GLU A 267 8.66 -1.42 15.82
CA GLU A 267 8.43 -2.41 14.75
C GLU A 267 8.24 -1.74 13.39
N LEU A 268 7.56 -0.59 13.34
CA LEU A 268 7.42 0.20 12.12
C LEU A 268 8.79 0.66 11.62
N VAL A 269 9.64 1.23 12.48
CA VAL A 269 10.98 1.69 12.12
C VAL A 269 11.84 0.51 11.62
N ALA A 270 11.78 -0.64 12.30
CA ALA A 270 12.47 -1.85 11.86
C ALA A 270 11.99 -2.37 10.50
N ALA A 271 10.67 -2.37 10.27
CA ALA A 271 10.09 -2.79 8.99
C ALA A 271 10.43 -1.81 7.85
N LEU A 272 10.47 -0.50 8.12
CA LEU A 272 10.94 0.50 7.17
C LEU A 272 12.42 0.32 6.84
N ALA A 273 13.27 0.05 7.83
CA ALA A 273 14.70 -0.18 7.60
C ALA A 273 14.98 -1.42 6.72
N ALA A 274 14.03 -2.36 6.61
CA ALA A 274 14.13 -3.52 5.73
C ALA A 274 13.76 -3.22 4.25
N LEU A 275 13.23 -2.04 3.95
CA LEU A 275 12.85 -1.65 2.59
C LEU A 275 14.04 -1.09 1.80
N PRO A 276 14.16 -1.38 0.50
CA PRO A 276 15.08 -0.69 -0.37
C PRO A 276 14.62 0.76 -0.59
N GLU A 277 15.48 1.73 -0.29
CA GLU A 277 15.18 3.17 -0.38
C GLU A 277 13.87 3.53 0.36
N PRO A 278 13.81 3.34 1.69
CA PRO A 278 12.58 3.36 2.45
C PRO A 278 11.84 4.70 2.32
N PRO A 279 10.50 4.71 2.18
CA PRO A 279 9.76 5.95 2.08
C PRO A 279 9.71 6.67 3.42
N GLU A 280 9.45 7.97 3.35
CA GLU A 280 8.89 8.67 4.50
C GLU A 280 7.43 8.24 4.71
N VAL A 281 7.09 7.85 5.93
CA VAL A 281 5.73 7.46 6.30
C VAL A 281 5.07 8.55 7.14
N TRP A 282 3.87 8.94 6.76
CA TRP A 282 2.99 9.76 7.58
C TRP A 282 1.89 8.91 8.20
N LEU A 283 1.89 8.83 9.52
CA LEU A 283 0.84 8.23 10.31
C LEU A 283 -0.20 9.27 10.66
N LEU A 284 -1.47 8.96 10.44
CA LEU A 284 -2.59 9.87 10.65
C LEU A 284 -3.63 9.23 11.55
N TRP A 285 -4.03 9.94 12.61
CA TRP A 285 -5.10 9.56 13.51
C TRP A 285 -6.17 10.64 13.56
N ALA A 286 -7.42 10.25 13.71
CA ALA A 286 -8.54 11.16 13.99
C ALA A 286 -9.22 10.78 15.30
N GLY A 287 -9.56 11.79 16.10
CA GLY A 287 -10.17 11.60 17.41
C GLY A 287 -11.67 11.29 17.34
N ARG A 288 -12.18 10.67 18.42
CA ARG A 288 -13.62 10.45 18.63
C ARG A 288 -14.27 11.69 19.23
N GLY A 289 -15.36 12.18 18.61
CA GLY A 289 -16.19 13.22 19.20
C GLY A 289 -16.66 14.31 18.22
N PRO A 290 -17.36 15.34 18.72
CA PRO A 290 -17.88 16.43 17.89
C PRO A 290 -16.78 17.41 17.43
N LEU A 291 -15.61 17.38 18.08
CA LEU A 291 -14.48 18.19 17.70
C LEU A 291 -13.66 17.49 16.62
N ASP A 292 -13.38 18.21 15.53
CA ASP A 292 -12.56 17.70 14.43
C ASP A 292 -11.07 17.69 14.84
N ARG A 293 -10.63 16.69 15.61
CA ARG A 293 -9.25 16.56 16.09
C ARG A 293 -8.49 15.50 15.30
N ALA A 294 -7.24 15.79 14.94
CA ALA A 294 -6.36 14.82 14.29
C ALA A 294 -4.91 14.92 14.79
N LEU A 295 -4.18 13.82 14.64
CA LEU A 295 -2.73 13.77 14.77
C LEU A 295 -2.09 13.40 13.44
N ALA A 296 -0.91 13.97 13.17
CA ALA A 296 -0.01 13.47 12.14
C ALA A 296 1.38 13.23 12.72
N MET A 297 2.00 12.11 12.40
CA MET A 297 3.36 11.77 12.82
C MET A 297 4.17 11.30 11.62
N ARG A 298 5.39 11.80 11.50
CA ARG A 298 6.33 11.45 10.44
C ARG A 298 7.28 10.38 10.95
N CYS A 299 7.40 9.28 10.23
CA CYS A 299 8.31 8.18 10.54
C CYS A 299 9.21 7.88 9.35
N THR A 300 10.48 7.60 9.63
CA THR A 300 11.47 7.11 8.66
C THR A 300 12.10 5.82 9.20
N ALA A 301 12.99 5.21 8.42
CA ALA A 301 13.81 4.08 8.87
C ALA A 301 14.74 4.42 10.06
N GLU A 302 14.90 5.70 10.41
CA GLU A 302 15.76 6.15 11.52
C GLU A 302 14.95 6.41 12.80
N GLY A 303 13.63 6.56 12.71
CA GLY A 303 12.78 6.87 13.86
C GLY A 303 11.51 7.62 13.50
N CYS A 304 10.64 7.78 14.49
CA CYS A 304 9.43 8.59 14.40
C CYS A 304 9.62 9.95 15.10
N ALA A 305 9.21 11.02 14.42
CA ALA A 305 9.11 12.34 15.01
C ALA A 305 7.95 12.40 16.02
N SER A 306 7.86 13.48 16.78
CA SER A 306 6.73 13.71 17.67
C SER A 306 5.44 14.02 16.89
N ALA A 307 4.31 13.55 17.42
CA ALA A 307 3.01 13.73 16.79
C ALA A 307 2.57 15.20 16.84
N ARG A 308 2.13 15.72 15.68
CA ARG A 308 1.53 17.06 15.55
C ARG A 308 0.02 16.98 15.68
N ARG A 309 -0.56 17.97 16.34
CA ARG A 309 -1.98 18.08 16.69
C ARG A 309 -2.68 19.08 15.77
N PHE A 310 -3.89 18.73 15.33
CA PHE A 310 -4.72 19.59 14.50
C PHE A 310 -6.16 19.63 15.01
N THR A 311 -6.81 20.79 14.95
CA THR A 311 -8.18 21.00 15.42
C THR A 311 -9.02 21.76 14.40
N GLY A 312 -10.30 21.39 14.27
CA GLY A 312 -11.26 22.06 13.40
C GLY A 312 -10.86 22.03 11.92
N ASP A 313 -11.24 23.08 11.21
CA ASP A 313 -10.90 23.31 9.81
C ASP A 313 -9.55 24.01 9.63
N ALA A 314 -8.67 24.00 10.65
CA ALA A 314 -7.35 24.61 10.53
C ALA A 314 -6.59 24.04 9.31
N PRO A 315 -5.86 24.89 8.55
CA PRO A 315 -5.06 24.43 7.44
C PRO A 315 -4.01 23.42 7.91
N VAL A 316 -3.82 22.38 7.11
CA VAL A 316 -2.82 21.35 7.40
C VAL A 316 -1.47 21.86 6.93
N ASP A 317 -0.70 22.49 7.82
CA ASP A 317 0.66 22.89 7.49
C ASP A 317 1.65 21.80 7.91
N LEU A 318 2.13 21.02 6.95
CA LEU A 318 3.12 19.98 7.22
C LEU A 318 4.58 20.50 7.30
N ARG A 319 4.84 21.78 7.04
CA ARG A 319 6.20 22.34 6.87
C ARG A 319 6.81 22.92 8.14
N VAL A 320 6.04 22.98 9.24
CA VAL A 320 6.47 23.62 10.51
C VAL A 320 6.90 22.58 11.55
N ALA A 321 8.02 22.88 12.22
CA ALA A 321 8.81 22.01 13.10
C ALA A 321 8.01 21.10 14.05
N PRO A 322 8.50 19.87 14.32
CA PRO A 322 7.81 18.88 15.14
C PRO A 322 7.55 19.41 16.56
N SER A 323 6.29 19.37 17.03
CA SER A 323 5.92 19.73 18.39
C SER A 323 6.35 18.63 19.37
N ALA A 324 7.15 18.94 20.39
CA ALA A 324 7.87 18.00 21.26
C ALA A 324 7.03 17.17 22.27
N ALA A 325 5.74 16.95 22.04
CA ALA A 325 4.94 16.11 22.93
C ALA A 325 5.24 14.61 22.69
N PRO A 326 5.55 13.81 23.73
CA PRO A 326 5.67 12.36 23.62
C PRO A 326 4.41 11.76 22.99
N HIS A 327 4.60 10.72 22.16
CA HIS A 327 3.52 10.07 21.40
C HIS A 327 2.31 9.72 22.28
N ASP A 328 2.54 9.13 23.46
CA ASP A 328 1.48 8.74 24.41
C ASP A 328 0.61 9.91 24.88
N ARG A 329 1.20 11.07 25.14
CA ARG A 329 0.45 12.27 25.55
C ARG A 329 -0.38 12.85 24.43
N SER A 330 0.00 12.60 23.17
CA SER A 330 -0.75 13.05 22.00
C SER A 330 -1.92 12.14 21.70
N LEU A 331 -1.77 10.82 21.84
CA LEU A 331 -2.90 9.90 21.76
C LEU A 331 -3.94 10.18 22.85
N ALA A 332 -3.50 10.46 24.08
CA ALA A 332 -4.42 10.85 25.17
C ALA A 332 -5.26 12.09 24.81
N TRP A 333 -4.66 13.09 24.17
CA TRP A 333 -5.35 14.31 23.74
C TRP A 333 -6.40 14.07 22.64
N LEU A 334 -6.19 13.08 21.76
CA LEU A 334 -7.21 12.66 20.80
C LEU A 334 -8.43 12.02 21.46
N ALA A 335 -8.22 11.29 22.55
CA ALA A 335 -9.25 10.56 23.28
C ALA A 335 -10.01 11.44 24.29
N GLU A 336 -9.54 12.66 24.59
CA GLU A 336 -10.20 13.59 25.50
C GLU A 336 -11.59 13.98 24.96
N ILE A 337 -12.63 13.54 25.66
CA ILE A 337 -14.00 14.05 25.49
C ILE A 337 -14.06 15.42 26.18
N PRO A 338 -14.31 16.53 25.46
CA PRO A 338 -14.46 17.83 26.11
C PRO A 338 -15.66 17.79 27.05
N PHE A 339 -15.43 17.97 28.35
CA PHE A 339 -16.49 18.27 29.29
C PHE A 339 -16.90 19.72 29.08
N GLU A 340 -18.02 19.95 28.41
CA GLU A 340 -18.64 21.26 28.38
C GLU A 340 -19.33 21.45 29.75
N ALA A 341 -18.79 22.33 30.59
CA ALA A 341 -19.43 22.64 31.86
C ALA A 341 -20.85 23.15 31.54
N PRO A 342 -21.90 22.65 32.22
CA PRO A 342 -23.25 23.13 31.98
C PRO A 342 -23.26 24.65 32.17
N PRO A 343 -23.99 25.41 31.32
CA PRO A 343 -24.12 26.84 31.54
C PRO A 343 -24.60 27.06 32.98
N PRO A 344 -24.06 28.09 33.68
CA PRO A 344 -24.54 28.39 35.03
C PRO A 344 -26.07 28.52 34.97
N PRO A 345 -26.81 27.92 35.92
CA PRO A 345 -28.26 27.94 35.87
C PRO A 345 -28.74 29.39 35.75
N GLU A 346 -29.59 29.68 34.77
CA GLU A 346 -30.31 30.95 34.72
C GLU A 346 -31.25 30.99 35.92
N LEU A 347 -30.80 31.64 37.01
CA LEU A 347 -31.62 31.82 38.21
C LEU A 347 -32.89 32.58 37.81
N GLU A 348 -34.06 31.95 38.03
CA GLU A 348 -35.35 32.62 37.86
C GLU A 348 -35.37 33.87 38.76
N TRP A 349 -36.04 34.93 38.32
CA TRP A 349 -35.91 36.24 38.95
C TRP A 349 -36.22 36.23 40.47
N PHE A 350 -37.10 35.33 40.94
CA PHE A 350 -37.42 35.19 42.36
C PHE A 350 -36.35 34.44 43.19
N GLU A 351 -35.39 33.75 42.57
CA GLU A 351 -34.27 33.08 43.27
C GLU A 351 -33.13 34.05 43.60
N ARG A 352 -33.23 35.29 43.12
CA ARG A 352 -32.21 36.32 43.35
C ARG A 352 -32.44 36.99 44.70
N TRP A 353 -31.64 36.63 45.70
CA TRP A 353 -31.76 37.07 47.11
C TRP A 353 -31.89 38.59 47.29
N TYR A 354 -31.26 39.38 46.41
CA TYR A 354 -31.26 40.85 46.50
C TYR A 354 -32.63 41.46 46.19
N LEU A 355 -33.51 40.79 45.45
CA LEU A 355 -34.88 41.26 45.22
C LEU A 355 -35.72 41.17 46.49
N TRP A 356 -35.53 40.11 47.27
CA TRP A 356 -36.16 39.95 48.59
C TRP A 356 -35.58 40.91 49.62
N ALA A 357 -34.27 41.19 49.56
CA ALA A 357 -33.65 42.23 50.37
C ALA A 357 -34.25 43.62 50.09
N GLY A 358 -34.46 43.97 48.81
CA GLY A 358 -35.12 45.21 48.41
C GLY A 358 -36.57 45.30 48.87
N LEU A 359 -37.36 44.24 48.69
CA LEU A 359 -38.77 44.18 49.12
C LEU A 359 -38.90 44.32 50.65
N GLY A 360 -38.00 43.68 51.41
CA GLY A 360 -37.96 43.78 52.87
C GLY A 360 -37.75 45.22 53.36
N VAL A 361 -36.86 45.98 52.71
CA VAL A 361 -36.62 47.40 53.03
C VAL A 361 -37.86 48.25 52.78
N VAL A 362 -38.57 48.02 51.66
CA VAL A 362 -39.81 48.76 51.33
C VAL A 362 -40.91 48.50 52.36
N ILE A 363 -41.11 47.24 52.74
CA ILE A 363 -42.13 46.86 53.74
C ILE A 363 -41.78 47.44 55.11
N ALA A 364 -40.52 47.35 55.54
CA ALA A 364 -40.08 47.91 56.82
C ALA A 364 -40.22 49.45 56.86
N GLY A 365 -39.88 50.14 55.77
CA GLY A 365 -40.06 51.58 55.63
C GLY A 365 -41.54 52.00 55.71
N ALA A 366 -42.42 51.27 55.03
CA ALA A 366 -43.86 51.55 55.03
C ALA A 366 -44.49 51.33 56.42
N LEU A 367 -44.13 50.25 57.13
CA LEU A 367 -44.60 49.98 58.50
C LEU A 367 -44.13 51.07 59.48
N THR A 368 -42.89 51.53 59.34
CA THR A 368 -42.34 52.58 60.22
C THR A 368 -43.07 53.90 60.02
N ALA A 369 -43.39 54.26 58.77
CA ALA A 369 -44.15 55.47 58.46
C ALA A 369 -45.58 55.46 59.03
N ILE A 370 -46.26 54.30 59.00
CA ILE A 370 -47.61 54.13 59.58
C ILE A 370 -47.56 54.30 61.10
N ILE A 371 -46.57 53.72 61.77
CA ILE A 371 -46.43 53.81 63.24
C ILE A 371 -46.15 55.26 63.68
N VAL A 372 -45.31 56.00 62.95
CA VAL A 372 -45.00 57.41 63.27
C VAL A 372 -46.20 58.32 63.02
N ALA A 373 -47.01 58.06 62.00
CA ALA A 373 -48.21 58.85 61.72
C ALA A 373 -49.35 58.64 62.74
N ALA A 374 -49.34 57.53 63.50
CA ALA A 374 -50.42 57.14 64.40
C ALA A 374 -50.21 57.51 65.88
N GLN A 375 -49.14 58.22 66.26
CA GLN A 375 -48.91 58.58 67.66
C GLN A 375 -49.75 59.80 68.11
N PRO A 376 -50.61 59.67 69.13
CA PRO A 376 -51.32 60.80 69.72
C PRO A 376 -50.42 61.63 70.66
N GLN A 377 -50.56 62.96 70.65
CA GLN A 377 -49.81 63.85 71.53
C GLN A 377 -50.45 64.03 72.91
N GLY A 378 -49.60 63.99 73.95
CA GLY A 378 -49.82 64.64 75.25
C GLY A 378 -49.38 63.80 76.47
N PRO A 379 -49.27 64.37 77.69
CA PRO A 379 -49.23 65.78 78.10
C PRO A 379 -47.91 66.16 78.85
N GLY A 380 -47.80 67.45 79.23
CA GLY A 380 -46.61 68.09 79.83
C GLY A 380 -46.22 67.64 81.27
N PRO A 381 -45.12 68.22 81.81
CA PRO A 381 -44.28 67.59 82.82
C PRO A 381 -44.77 67.80 84.26
N LEU A 382 -44.53 66.81 85.12
CA LEU A 382 -44.63 66.94 86.58
C LEU A 382 -43.40 66.35 87.30
N ASP A 383 -43.12 66.97 88.44
CA ASP A 383 -41.88 67.05 89.23
C ASP A 383 -41.34 65.74 89.86
N PRO A 384 -40.04 65.71 90.24
CA PRO A 384 -39.35 64.53 90.71
C PRO A 384 -39.59 64.24 92.21
N ILE A 385 -39.86 62.97 92.54
CA ILE A 385 -39.88 62.49 93.93
C ILE A 385 -38.54 61.79 94.23
N ILE A 386 -37.85 62.33 95.24
CA ILE A 386 -36.69 61.75 95.92
C ILE A 386 -37.20 60.86 97.05
N VAL A 387 -36.74 59.61 97.14
CA VAL A 387 -36.73 58.83 98.40
C VAL A 387 -35.41 58.06 98.54
N VAL A 388 -34.85 58.17 99.73
CA VAL A 388 -33.53 57.77 100.24
C VAL A 388 -33.57 56.32 100.78
N PRO A 389 -32.43 55.59 100.86
CA PRO A 389 -32.36 54.12 101.00
C PRO A 389 -32.17 53.65 102.45
N GLU A 390 -32.35 52.36 102.74
CA GLU A 390 -31.82 51.70 103.97
C GLU A 390 -31.84 50.14 103.89
N PRO A 391 -31.18 49.37 104.79
CA PRO A 391 -29.91 48.70 104.47
C PRO A 391 -29.79 47.19 104.84
N TYR A 392 -28.74 46.54 104.31
CA TYR A 392 -27.74 45.61 104.91
C TYR A 392 -28.19 44.59 106.02
N LEU A 393 -28.09 43.24 105.83
CA LEU A 393 -27.02 42.28 106.30
C LEU A 393 -27.64 40.85 106.52
N PRO A 394 -26.89 39.78 106.87
CA PRO A 394 -25.90 38.99 106.11
C PRO A 394 -26.11 37.45 106.24
N GLY A 395 -25.21 36.64 105.66
CA GLY A 395 -24.62 35.52 106.42
C GLY A 395 -24.66 34.10 105.82
N ALA A 396 -23.46 33.50 105.87
CA ALA A 396 -23.12 32.06 106.00
C ALA A 396 -23.26 31.19 104.73
N MET A 397 -22.28 30.40 104.28
CA MET A 397 -20.97 29.95 104.81
C MET A 397 -19.93 29.86 103.71
#